data_AF-A0A0E2HGP1-F1
#
_entry.id   AF-A0A0E2HGP1-F1
#
_cell.length_a   1.000
_cell.length_b   1.000
_cell.length_c   1.000
_cell.angle_alpha   90.00
_cell.angle_beta   90.00
_cell.angle_gamma   90.00
#
_symmetry.space_group_name_H-M   'P 1'
#
loop_
_entity.id
_entity.type
_entity.pdbx_description
1 polymer ?
#
loop_
_entity_poly.entity_id
_entity_poly.type
_entity_poly.pdbx_seq_one_letter_code
_entity_poly.pdbx_strand_id
1 'polypeptide(L)'
;MTEISAQPFVKWAGGKRQLLGQIKASLPKHFNGYMEPFVDGGAVYFDLQPEKSIINDINESLINAYLQIKISPEEFADAISEYDKRIADGGKEYYYKVREFYNDKMMRAEYDMN
;
A
#
# COMPACT_ATOMS: atom_id res chain seq x y z
N MET A 1 1.21 -7.61 -26.25
CA MET A 1 1.44 -7.86 -24.82
C MET A 1 0.78 -6.71 -24.07
N THR A 2 -0.14 -6.98 -23.16
CA THR A 2 -0.67 -5.95 -22.27
C THR A 2 0.44 -5.55 -21.32
N GLU A 3 0.83 -4.27 -21.31
CA GLU A 3 1.74 -3.76 -20.29
C GLU A 3 1.07 -3.91 -18.92
N ILE A 4 1.74 -4.62 -18.02
CA ILE A 4 1.31 -4.71 -16.62
C ILE A 4 1.80 -3.43 -15.94
N SER A 5 0.87 -2.57 -15.56
CA SER A 5 1.15 -1.35 -14.79
C SER A 5 0.89 -1.62 -13.31
N ALA A 6 1.80 -1.17 -12.44
CA ALA A 6 1.61 -1.25 -11.00
C ALA A 6 0.34 -0.48 -10.58
N GLN A 7 -0.35 -0.97 -9.55
CA GLN A 7 -1.60 -0.39 -9.07
C GLN A 7 -1.59 -0.32 -7.54
N PRO A 8 -2.39 0.59 -6.93
CA PRO A 8 -2.67 0.58 -5.51
C PRO A 8 -2.96 -0.83 -4.97
N PHE A 9 -2.17 -1.30 -4.00
CA PHE A 9 -2.31 -2.65 -3.42
C PHE A 9 -3.44 -2.74 -2.38
N VAL A 10 -3.84 -1.61 -1.80
CA VAL A 10 -4.85 -1.54 -0.74
C VAL A 10 -5.98 -0.59 -1.11
N LYS A 11 -7.21 -0.93 -0.71
CA LYS A 11 -8.34 0.00 -0.79
C LYS A 11 -8.15 1.09 0.26
N TRP A 12 -8.25 2.34 -0.17
CA TRP A 12 -8.04 3.49 0.71
C TRP A 12 -9.15 4.53 0.56
N ALA A 13 -9.65 5.04 1.68
CA ALA A 13 -10.60 6.15 1.67
C ALA A 13 -9.92 7.40 1.07
N GLY A 14 -10.61 8.11 0.19
CA GLY A 14 -10.02 9.27 -0.50
C GLY A 14 -9.09 8.92 -1.68
N GLY A 15 -9.06 7.66 -2.12
CA GLY A 15 -8.27 7.22 -3.27
C GLY A 15 -8.54 8.04 -4.53
N LYS A 16 -7.49 8.67 -5.10
CA LYS A 16 -7.60 9.66 -6.17
C LYS A 16 -7.75 9.09 -7.59
N ARG A 17 -8.09 7.80 -7.73
CA ARG A 17 -8.16 7.09 -9.03
C ARG A 17 -9.08 7.80 -10.04
N GLN A 18 -10.22 8.33 -9.59
CA GLN A 18 -11.17 9.04 -10.45
C GLN A 18 -10.69 10.44 -10.87
N LEU A 19 -9.70 11.01 -10.18
CA LEU A 19 -9.18 12.36 -10.40
C LEU A 19 -7.86 12.36 -11.18
N LEU A 20 -7.32 11.20 -11.56
CA LEU A 20 -6.00 11.08 -12.20
C LEU A 20 -5.86 11.94 -13.46
N GLY A 21 -6.90 12.03 -14.29
CA GLY A 21 -6.87 12.87 -15.49
C GLY A 21 -6.68 14.36 -15.18
N GLN A 22 -7.39 14.86 -14.15
CA GLN A 22 -7.32 16.26 -13.73
C GLN A 22 -5.98 16.58 -13.04
N ILE A 23 -5.50 15.65 -12.20
CA ILE A 23 -4.21 15.77 -11.53
C ILE A 23 -3.09 15.84 -12.58
N LYS A 24 -3.06 14.89 -13.53
CA LYS A 24 -2.05 14.86 -14.60
C LYS A 24 -2.06 16.13 -15.46
N ALA A 25 -3.25 16.64 -15.80
CA ALA A 25 -3.37 17.89 -16.55
C ALA A 25 -2.80 19.10 -15.80
N SER A 26 -2.72 19.04 -14.47
CA SER A 26 -2.22 20.12 -13.61
C SER A 26 -0.72 19.98 -13.28
N LEU A 27 -0.10 18.84 -13.59
CA LEU A 27 1.32 18.61 -13.33
C LEU A 27 2.20 19.36 -14.33
N PRO A 28 3.40 19.80 -13.92
CA PRO A 28 4.37 20.33 -14.86
C PRO A 28 4.76 19.26 -15.89
N LYS A 29 4.99 19.68 -17.14
CA LYS A 29 5.41 18.78 -18.23
C LYS A 29 6.74 18.07 -17.94
N HIS A 30 7.60 18.71 -17.15
CA HIS A 30 8.91 18.21 -16.75
C HIS A 30 9.14 18.48 -15.28
N PHE A 31 9.63 17.48 -14.57
CA PHE A 31 10.06 17.57 -13.18
C PHE A 31 11.21 16.58 -12.94
N ASN A 32 12.09 16.89 -12.01
CA ASN A 32 13.28 16.09 -11.73
C ASN A 32 13.06 15.02 -10.66
N GLY A 33 11.92 15.07 -9.97
CA GLY A 33 11.51 14.13 -8.95
C GLY A 33 10.08 14.38 -8.49
N TYR A 34 9.46 13.33 -7.97
CA TYR A 34 8.10 13.34 -7.46
C TYR A 34 8.09 13.22 -5.94
N MET A 35 7.28 14.04 -5.25
CA MET A 35 7.13 13.95 -3.81
C MET A 35 5.64 13.88 -3.48
N GLU A 36 5.23 12.85 -2.73
CA GLU A 36 3.85 12.67 -2.26
C GLU A 36 3.85 12.51 -0.73
N PRO A 37 3.68 13.61 0.03
CA PRO A 37 3.73 13.58 1.50
C PRO A 37 2.60 12.80 2.18
N PHE A 38 1.53 12.51 1.42
CA PHE A 38 0.32 11.79 1.83
C PHE A 38 0.00 10.75 0.76
N VAL A 39 0.78 9.66 0.74
CA VAL A 39 0.72 8.68 -0.35
C VAL A 39 -0.57 7.87 -0.31
N ASP A 40 -1.16 7.62 0.87
CA ASP A 40 -2.37 6.80 0.98
C ASP A 40 -2.17 5.45 0.24
N GLY A 41 -3.19 4.99 -0.52
CA GLY A 41 -3.08 3.85 -1.43
C GLY A 41 -2.20 4.09 -2.68
N GLY A 42 -1.60 5.26 -2.86
CA GLY A 42 -0.60 5.54 -3.89
C GLY A 42 -1.18 5.74 -5.30
N ALA A 43 -2.45 6.15 -5.41
CA ALA A 43 -3.14 6.24 -6.69
C ALA A 43 -2.40 7.11 -7.72
N VAL A 44 -1.86 8.26 -7.29
CA VAL A 44 -1.12 9.16 -8.19
C VAL A 44 0.28 8.62 -8.44
N TYR A 45 1.01 8.22 -7.40
CA TYR A 45 2.32 7.58 -7.52
C TYR A 45 2.34 6.42 -8.53
N PHE A 46 1.43 5.45 -8.42
CA PHE A 46 1.38 4.29 -9.30
C PHE A 46 0.91 4.62 -10.74
N ASP A 47 0.15 5.69 -10.94
CA ASP A 47 -0.22 6.15 -12.29
C ASP A 47 0.93 6.91 -12.98
N LEU A 48 1.73 7.67 -12.21
CA LEU A 48 2.86 8.45 -12.73
C LEU A 48 4.15 7.63 -12.93
N GLN A 49 4.38 6.61 -12.10
CA GLN A 49 5.59 5.77 -12.09
C GLN A 49 6.90 6.58 -12.25
N PRO A 50 7.13 7.60 -11.39
CA PRO A 50 8.29 8.47 -11.49
C PRO A 50 9.60 7.71 -11.21
N GLU A 51 10.64 7.97 -12.00
CA GLU A 51 11.97 7.36 -11.80
C GLU A 51 12.59 7.72 -10.44
N LYS A 52 12.41 8.98 -9.99
CA LYS A 52 12.89 9.48 -8.70
C LYS A 52 11.72 9.97 -7.88
N SER A 53 11.50 9.38 -6.71
CA SER A 53 10.38 9.75 -5.85
C SER A 53 10.66 9.61 -4.37
N ILE A 54 9.91 10.39 -3.59
CA ILE A 54 9.77 10.25 -2.14
C ILE A 54 8.27 10.20 -1.84
N ILE A 55 7.83 9.11 -1.22
CA ILE A 55 6.47 8.97 -0.72
C ILE A 55 6.50 8.93 0.81
N ASN A 56 5.48 9.47 1.45
CA ASN A 56 5.35 9.49 2.89
C ASN A 56 3.88 9.37 3.31
N ASP A 57 3.66 8.89 4.53
CA ASP A 57 2.39 8.96 5.24
C ASP A 57 2.67 9.00 6.74
N ILE A 58 1.75 9.53 7.53
CA ILE A 58 1.84 9.45 9.00
C ILE A 58 1.49 8.06 9.52
N ASN A 59 0.78 7.25 8.71
CA ASN A 59 0.46 5.88 9.07
C ASN A 59 1.67 4.95 8.88
N GLU A 60 2.40 4.72 9.97
CA GLU A 60 3.59 3.86 9.97
C GLU A 60 3.29 2.41 9.55
N SER A 61 2.11 1.87 9.87
CA SER A 61 1.73 0.52 9.41
C SER A 61 1.55 0.45 7.90
N LEU A 62 1.02 1.51 7.28
CA LEU A 62 0.93 1.60 5.82
C LEU A 62 2.32 1.69 5.19
N ILE A 63 3.18 2.56 5.73
CA ILE A 63 4.56 2.70 5.23
C ILE A 63 5.34 1.40 5.40
N ASN A 64 5.16 0.68 6.52
CA ASN A 64 5.74 -0.64 6.69
C ASN A 64 5.29 -1.61 5.59
N ALA A 65 3.99 -1.63 5.23
CA ALA A 65 3.51 -2.47 4.13
C ALA A 65 4.17 -2.11 2.78
N TYR A 66 4.32 -0.83 2.45
CA TYR A 66 5.07 -0.40 1.26
C TYR A 66 6.53 -0.88 1.30
N LEU A 67 7.19 -0.79 2.45
CA LEU A 67 8.57 -1.24 2.63
C LEU A 67 8.71 -2.75 2.50
N GLN A 68 7.80 -3.54 3.07
CA GLN A 68 7.80 -5.00 2.94
C GLN A 68 7.56 -5.44 1.50
N ILE A 69 6.62 -4.80 0.78
CA ILE A 69 6.42 -5.05 -0.66
C ILE A 69 7.68 -4.73 -1.47
N LYS A 70 8.41 -3.67 -1.09
CA LYS A 70 9.66 -3.28 -1.75
C LYS A 70 10.81 -4.26 -1.50
N ILE A 71 10.94 -4.76 -0.27
CA ILE A 71 12.10 -5.56 0.17
C ILE A 71 11.90 -7.05 -0.12
N SER A 72 10.71 -7.59 0.17
CA SER A 72 10.37 -9.01 0.06
C SER A 72 8.97 -9.22 -0.54
N PRO A 73 8.74 -8.92 -1.83
CA PRO A 73 7.41 -9.01 -2.45
C PRO A 73 6.81 -10.42 -2.43
N GLU A 74 7.65 -11.46 -2.59
CA GLU A 74 7.20 -12.85 -2.57
C GLU A 74 6.75 -13.28 -1.17
N GLU A 75 7.55 -13.01 -0.14
CA GLU A 75 7.21 -13.30 1.26
C GLU A 75 5.94 -12.55 1.70
N PHE A 76 5.78 -11.30 1.27
CA PHE A 76 4.57 -10.53 1.51
C PHE A 76 3.35 -11.18 0.85
N ALA A 77 3.46 -11.56 -0.42
CA ALA A 77 2.37 -12.21 -1.16
C ALA A 77 1.99 -13.58 -0.57
N ASP A 78 2.97 -14.35 -0.12
CA ASP A 78 2.76 -15.63 0.56
C ASP A 78 2.04 -15.45 1.91
N ALA A 79 2.45 -14.45 2.69
CA ALA A 79 1.79 -14.12 3.95
C ALA A 79 0.31 -13.74 3.74
N ILE A 80 0.01 -12.89 2.75
CA ILE A 80 -1.38 -12.53 2.41
C ILE A 80 -2.17 -13.77 1.95
N SER A 81 -1.58 -14.61 1.12
CA SER A 81 -2.21 -15.84 0.64
C SER A 81 -2.56 -16.81 1.77
N GLU A 82 -1.70 -16.89 2.80
CA GLU A 82 -1.97 -17.68 4.00
C GLU A 82 -3.10 -17.09 4.85
N TYR A 83 -3.16 -15.77 5.00
CA TYR A 83 -4.30 -15.10 5.65
C TYR A 83 -5.61 -15.36 4.92
N ASP A 84 -5.62 -15.27 3.58
CA ASP A 84 -6.81 -15.52 2.77
C ASP A 84 -7.36 -16.94 2.93
N LYS A 85 -6.48 -17.95 2.92
CA LYS A 85 -6.86 -19.35 3.17
C LYS A 85 -7.50 -19.52 4.55
N ARG A 86 -6.85 -18.99 5.58
CA ARG A 86 -7.34 -19.13 6.97
C ARG A 86 -8.63 -18.34 7.23
N ILE A 87 -8.81 -17.19 6.57
CA ILE A 87 -10.07 -16.43 6.62
C ILE A 87 -11.19 -17.21 5.91
N ALA A 88 -10.91 -17.88 4.80
CA ALA A 88 -11.91 -18.68 4.10
C ALA A 88 -12.45 -19.82 4.98
N ASP A 89 -11.59 -20.46 5.77
CA ASP A 89 -11.98 -21.57 6.66
C ASP A 89 -12.58 -21.08 7.99
N GLY A 90 -11.94 -20.09 8.64
CA GLY A 90 -12.30 -19.64 9.99
C GLY A 90 -13.25 -18.45 10.04
N GLY A 91 -13.54 -17.82 8.90
CA GLY A 91 -14.51 -16.74 8.75
C GLY A 91 -14.34 -15.59 9.75
N LYS A 92 -15.46 -15.19 10.35
CA LYS A 92 -15.54 -14.04 11.27
C LYS A 92 -14.70 -14.22 12.54
N GLU A 93 -14.63 -15.44 13.07
CA GLU A 93 -13.86 -15.73 14.28
C GLU A 93 -12.36 -15.58 14.04
N TYR A 94 -11.87 -16.12 12.93
CA TYR A 94 -10.47 -15.94 12.54
C TYR A 94 -10.11 -14.49 12.27
N TYR A 95 -11.00 -13.74 11.58
CA TYR A 95 -10.81 -12.30 11.36
C TYR A 95 -10.62 -11.54 12.69
N TYR A 96 -11.48 -11.76 13.68
CA TYR A 96 -11.36 -11.03 14.95
C TYR A 96 -10.13 -11.41 15.75
N LYS A 97 -9.72 -12.68 15.72
CA LYS A 97 -8.46 -13.12 16.31
C LYS A 97 -7.25 -12.39 15.71
N VAL A 98 -7.19 -12.30 14.38
CA VAL A 98 -6.10 -11.58 13.69
C VAL A 98 -6.16 -10.08 13.98
N ARG A 99 -7.36 -9.50 14.06
CA ARG A 99 -7.54 -8.08 14.41
C ARG A 99 -7.06 -7.77 15.83
N GLU A 100 -7.34 -8.62 16.81
CA GLU A 100 -6.82 -8.46 18.18
C GLU A 100 -5.30 -8.52 18.19
N PHE A 101 -4.71 -9.51 17.52
CA PHE A 101 -3.26 -9.61 17.39
C PHE A 101 -2.64 -8.36 16.72
N TYR A 102 -3.24 -7.86 15.65
CA TYR A 102 -2.81 -6.63 15.00
C TYR A 102 -2.89 -5.43 15.96
N ASN A 103 -3.99 -5.27 16.69
CA ASN A 103 -4.16 -4.16 17.63
C ASN A 103 -3.11 -4.20 18.75
N ASP A 104 -2.81 -5.40 19.27
CA ASP A 104 -1.77 -5.59 20.29
C ASP A 104 -0.39 -5.16 19.79
N LYS A 105 -0.04 -5.52 18.55
CA LYS A 105 1.18 -5.05 17.89
C LYS A 105 1.21 -3.53 17.74
N MET A 106 0.11 -2.93 17.28
CA MET A 106 0.02 -1.48 17.10
C MET A 106 0.14 -0.71 18.42
N MET A 107 -0.43 -1.23 19.51
CA MET A 107 -0.25 -0.63 20.84
C MET A 107 1.21 -0.64 21.32
N ARG A 108 2.00 -1.61 20.85
CA ARG A 108 3.43 -1.75 21.16
C ARG A 108 4.35 -1.09 20.14
N ALA A 109 3.79 -0.47 19.09
CA ALA A 109 4.54 0.02 17.92
C ALA A 109 5.45 -1.07 17.30
N GLU A 110 4.97 -2.31 17.28
CA GLU A 110 5.65 -3.45 16.67
C GLU A 110 5.17 -3.63 15.23
N TYR A 111 6.08 -3.49 14.27
CA TYR A 111 5.80 -3.67 12.84
C TYR A 111 6.40 -5.00 12.36
N ASP A 112 5.80 -5.56 11.31
CA ASP A 112 6.41 -6.71 10.62
C ASP A 112 7.68 -6.22 9.93
N MET A 113 8.82 -6.45 10.58
CA MET A 113 10.16 -6.19 10.09
C MET A 113 10.81 -7.56 9.86
N ASN A 114 11.45 -7.75 8.72
CA ASN A 114 12.38 -8.86 8.55
C ASN A 114 13.53 -8.78 9.56
#